data_AF-A0A9D6BJW4-F1
#
_entry.id   AF-A0A9D6BJW4-F1
#
_cell.length_a   1.000
_cell.length_b   1.000
_cell.length_c   1.000
_cell.angle_alpha   90.00
_cell.angle_beta   90.00
_cell.angle_gamma   90.00
#
_symmetry.space_group_name_H-M   'P 1'
#
loop_
_entity.id
_entity.type
_entity.pdbx_description
1 polymer ?
#
loop_
_entity_poly.entity_id
_entity_poly.type
_entity_poly.pdbx_seq_one_letter_code
_entity_poly.pdbx_strand_id
1 'polypeptide(L)'
;MSIEATDVAHWREWIGKTESCTELLDRTALTRFAAAIGEPLDVDHVQPSLAHWAFFLPVAAADQIDLDGHPKRGGFLPPIHLPRRMFAASDMTFGAPLLLDWEATRESTVLDVVHKSGRSGDLILVTVEHRIMQANAEHVREKQTIVYRDGGSATAAILPTAVDTQPDDIVWHPCPVDLFRFSAVTFNSHRIHYDLPYAMVEEGYPGLVIHGPFTATRLFAHARRGGRSPRAFAFRAVAPVFCGQDVVVREDTTGRCRAVRCDGADAMVADVSY
;
A
#
# COMPACT_ATOMS: atom_id res chain seq x y z
N MET A 1 -21.40 12.84 -3.68
CA MET A 1 -22.32 12.68 -4.85
C MET A 1 -22.95 11.31 -4.74
N SER A 2 -24.23 11.15 -5.08
CA SER A 2 -24.86 9.82 -5.09
C SER A 2 -24.30 9.00 -6.25
N ILE A 3 -24.00 7.73 -6.03
CA ILE A 3 -23.55 6.82 -7.10
C ILE A 3 -24.79 6.23 -7.76
N GLU A 4 -24.94 6.46 -9.06
CA GLU A 4 -26.05 5.89 -9.83
C GLU A 4 -25.71 4.49 -10.34
N ALA A 5 -26.74 3.66 -10.57
CA ALA A 5 -26.54 2.32 -11.12
C ALA A 5 -25.85 2.33 -12.50
N THR A 6 -26.06 3.41 -13.28
CA THR A 6 -25.39 3.64 -14.57
C THR A 6 -23.89 3.90 -14.42
N ASP A 7 -23.46 4.58 -13.35
CA ASP A 7 -22.04 4.80 -13.07
C ASP A 7 -21.34 3.48 -12.79
N VAL A 8 -21.95 2.65 -11.94
CA VAL A 8 -21.42 1.31 -11.60
C VAL A 8 -21.36 0.42 -12.82
N ALA A 9 -22.40 0.44 -13.67
CA ALA A 9 -22.41 -0.32 -14.92
C ALA A 9 -21.27 0.12 -15.85
N HIS A 10 -21.04 1.43 -16.00
CA HIS A 10 -19.94 1.95 -16.80
C HIS A 10 -18.56 1.56 -16.22
N TRP A 11 -18.34 1.68 -14.91
CA TRP A 11 -17.06 1.30 -14.31
C TRP A 11 -16.77 -0.19 -14.42
N ARG A 12 -17.80 -1.04 -14.43
CA ARG A 12 -17.64 -2.49 -14.64
C ARG A 12 -17.15 -2.86 -16.04
N GLU A 13 -17.22 -1.96 -17.03
CA GLU A 13 -16.59 -2.14 -18.35
C GLU A 13 -15.07 -2.24 -18.28
N TRP A 14 -14.45 -1.92 -17.13
CA TRP A 14 -13.02 -2.12 -16.90
C TRP A 14 -12.66 -3.56 -16.49
N ILE A 15 -13.62 -4.38 -16.06
CA ILE A 15 -13.34 -5.77 -15.68
C ILE A 15 -12.76 -6.52 -16.89
N GLY A 16 -11.62 -7.18 -16.69
CA GLY A 16 -10.87 -7.89 -17.72
C GLY A 16 -9.92 -7.01 -18.52
N LYS A 17 -9.88 -5.68 -18.33
CA LYS A 17 -8.83 -4.85 -18.93
C LYS A 17 -7.48 -5.19 -18.32
N THR A 18 -6.45 -5.20 -19.17
CA THR A 18 -5.08 -5.56 -18.82
C THR A 18 -4.10 -4.46 -19.21
N GLU A 19 -3.00 -4.37 -18.47
CA GLU A 19 -1.80 -3.64 -18.88
C GLU A 19 -0.56 -4.49 -18.58
N SER A 20 0.53 -4.25 -19.32
CA SER A 20 1.79 -4.95 -19.13
C SER A 20 2.93 -3.95 -19.08
N CYS A 21 3.87 -4.15 -18.16
CA CYS A 21 5.07 -3.35 -18.02
C CYS A 21 6.28 -4.29 -17.90
N THR A 22 7.29 -4.10 -18.73
CA THR A 22 8.57 -4.80 -18.63
C THR A 22 9.64 -3.82 -18.17
N GLU A 23 10.39 -4.18 -17.14
CA GLU A 23 11.43 -3.35 -16.55
C GLU A 23 12.67 -4.21 -16.25
N LEU A 24 13.86 -3.65 -16.47
CA LEU A 24 15.11 -4.19 -15.94
C LEU A 24 15.17 -3.88 -14.44
N LEU A 25 15.21 -4.91 -13.60
CA LEU A 25 15.16 -4.73 -12.14
C LEU A 25 16.46 -4.13 -11.61
N ASP A 26 16.49 -2.80 -11.49
CA ASP A 26 17.64 -2.02 -11.08
C ASP A 26 17.99 -2.19 -9.60
N ARG A 27 19.25 -2.55 -9.34
CA ARG A 27 19.78 -2.68 -7.98
C ARG A 27 19.74 -1.36 -7.21
N THR A 28 19.98 -0.23 -7.86
CA THR A 28 20.02 1.06 -7.16
C THR A 28 18.64 1.44 -6.62
N ALA A 29 17.58 1.20 -7.39
CA ALA A 29 16.19 1.37 -6.97
C ALA A 29 15.88 0.50 -5.76
N LEU A 30 16.25 -0.79 -5.79
CA LEU A 30 16.01 -1.69 -4.68
C LEU A 30 16.79 -1.31 -3.41
N THR A 31 18.05 -0.88 -3.55
CA THR A 31 18.85 -0.38 -2.42
C THR A 31 18.24 0.86 -1.80
N ARG A 32 17.73 1.80 -2.60
CA ARG A 32 17.02 2.99 -2.10
C ARG A 32 15.73 2.61 -1.37
N PHE A 33 14.98 1.66 -1.92
CA PHE A 33 13.78 1.13 -1.29
C PHE A 33 14.08 0.47 0.06
N ALA A 34 15.08 -0.41 0.11
CA ALA A 34 15.57 -1.03 1.36
C ALA A 34 15.94 0.04 2.40
N ALA A 35 16.69 1.06 1.98
CA ALA A 35 17.07 2.17 2.85
C ALA A 35 15.88 2.97 3.37
N ALA A 36 14.82 3.15 2.57
CA ALA A 36 13.63 3.89 2.94
C ALA A 36 12.76 3.12 3.95
N ILE A 37 12.69 1.79 3.85
CA ILE A 37 11.94 0.95 4.80
C ILE A 37 12.74 0.54 6.05
N GLY A 38 14.04 0.88 6.08
CA GLY A 38 14.94 0.62 7.19
C GLY A 38 15.45 -0.82 7.25
N GLU A 39 15.68 -1.44 6.10
CA GLU A 39 16.19 -2.81 5.97
C GLU A 39 17.63 -2.88 5.45
N PRO A 40 18.30 -4.04 5.56
CA PRO A 40 19.67 -4.21 5.07
C PRO A 40 19.84 -3.79 3.61
N LEU A 41 20.96 -3.12 3.33
CA LEU A 41 21.27 -2.57 2.00
C LEU A 41 21.95 -3.57 1.06
N ASP A 42 22.30 -4.76 1.57
CA ASP A 42 22.91 -5.84 0.79
C ASP A 42 21.84 -6.60 0.00
N VAL A 43 21.24 -5.90 -0.95
CA VAL A 43 20.08 -6.38 -1.73
C VAL A 43 20.41 -7.51 -2.70
N ASP A 44 21.70 -7.77 -2.93
CA ASP A 44 22.21 -8.91 -3.69
C ASP A 44 22.02 -10.24 -2.98
N HIS A 45 22.10 -10.21 -1.65
CA HIS A 45 22.02 -11.42 -0.82
C HIS A 45 20.66 -11.54 -0.14
N VAL A 46 20.03 -10.41 0.20
CA VAL A 46 18.76 -10.38 0.92
C VAL A 46 17.84 -9.33 0.32
N GLN A 47 16.76 -9.77 -0.32
CA GLN A 47 15.74 -8.83 -0.79
C GLN A 47 15.03 -8.15 0.39
N PRO A 48 14.79 -6.83 0.33
CA PRO A 48 13.99 -6.13 1.31
C PRO A 48 12.54 -6.61 1.28
N SER A 49 11.82 -6.38 2.37
CA SER A 49 10.42 -6.78 2.47
C SER A 49 9.55 -6.15 1.38
N LEU A 50 8.79 -7.00 0.68
CA LEU A 50 7.94 -6.60 -0.45
C LEU A 50 8.72 -5.86 -1.54
N ALA A 51 9.94 -6.35 -1.85
CA ALA A 51 10.87 -5.80 -2.83
C ALA A 51 10.26 -5.45 -4.19
N HIS A 52 9.23 -6.19 -4.63
CA HIS A 52 8.58 -5.95 -5.92
C HIS A 52 7.87 -4.60 -6.01
N TRP A 53 7.57 -3.94 -4.88
CA TRP A 53 7.02 -2.58 -4.84
C TRP A 53 8.06 -1.48 -5.10
N ALA A 54 9.35 -1.82 -5.23
CA ALA A 54 10.37 -0.90 -5.70
C ALA A 54 10.35 -0.69 -7.23
N PHE A 55 9.60 -1.53 -7.95
CA PHE A 55 9.60 -1.63 -9.40
C PHE A 55 8.21 -1.43 -9.99
N PHE A 56 8.13 -1.28 -11.31
CA PHE A 56 6.90 -1.10 -12.07
C PHE A 56 6.06 0.10 -11.57
N LEU A 57 6.74 1.16 -11.17
CA LEU A 57 6.14 2.35 -10.60
C LEU A 57 5.40 3.15 -11.68
N PRO A 58 4.22 3.72 -11.39
CA PRO A 58 3.45 4.46 -12.38
C PRO A 58 4.14 5.79 -12.73
N VAL A 59 4.71 5.90 -13.93
CA VAL A 59 5.39 7.12 -14.40
C VAL A 59 4.43 8.02 -15.18
N ALA A 60 3.59 8.76 -14.44
CA ALA A 60 2.75 9.79 -15.05
C ALA A 60 3.56 11.08 -15.28
N ALA A 61 3.39 11.70 -16.45
CA ALA A 61 3.99 13.01 -16.73
C ALA A 61 3.42 14.10 -15.82
N ALA A 62 4.16 15.20 -15.62
CA ALA A 62 3.78 16.25 -14.68
C ALA A 62 2.40 16.89 -14.96
N ASP A 63 2.02 16.98 -16.24
CA ASP A 63 0.72 17.48 -16.69
C ASP A 63 -0.42 16.44 -16.54
N GLN A 64 -0.08 15.20 -16.19
CA GLN A 64 -1.00 14.09 -15.94
C GLN A 64 -1.19 13.80 -14.45
N ILE A 65 -0.77 14.71 -13.56
CA ILE A 65 -1.01 14.64 -12.12
C ILE A 65 -2.25 15.47 -11.76
N ASP A 66 -3.10 14.92 -10.89
CA ASP A 66 -4.31 15.55 -10.36
C ASP A 66 -4.01 16.35 -9.08
N LEU A 67 -4.99 17.09 -8.57
CA LEU A 67 -4.83 18.00 -7.43
C LEU A 67 -4.42 17.30 -6.14
N ASP A 68 -4.79 16.03 -5.97
CA ASP A 68 -4.38 15.19 -4.84
C ASP A 68 -2.95 14.67 -4.98
N GLY A 69 -2.32 14.87 -6.14
CA GLY A 69 -0.98 14.38 -6.44
C GLY A 69 -0.95 12.97 -7.00
N HIS A 70 -2.09 12.30 -7.18
CA HIS A 70 -2.14 11.05 -7.94
C HIS A 70 -2.11 11.31 -9.46
N PRO A 71 -1.75 10.30 -10.28
CA PRO A 71 -2.08 10.35 -11.70
C PRO A 71 -3.58 10.58 -11.91
N LYS A 72 -3.91 11.42 -12.90
CA LYS A 72 -5.29 11.68 -13.33
C LYS A 72 -6.03 10.37 -13.57
N ARG A 73 -7.30 10.37 -13.19
CA ARG A 73 -8.15 9.19 -13.27
C ARG A 73 -8.47 8.85 -14.73
N GLY A 74 -8.62 7.56 -15.00
CA GLY A 74 -8.77 7.02 -16.34
C GLY A 74 -7.52 6.27 -16.79
N GLY A 75 -7.61 5.58 -17.94
CA GLY A 75 -6.59 4.64 -18.39
C GLY A 75 -6.89 3.21 -17.89
N PHE A 76 -5.91 2.59 -17.25
CA PHE A 76 -6.02 1.19 -16.79
C PHE A 76 -7.04 1.01 -15.65
N LEU A 77 -7.19 1.99 -14.76
CA LEU A 77 -8.21 1.96 -13.71
C LEU A 77 -9.50 2.67 -14.18
N PRO A 78 -10.69 2.22 -13.71
CA PRO A 78 -11.94 2.87 -14.05
C PRO A 78 -11.95 4.33 -13.58
N PRO A 79 -12.58 5.25 -14.34
CA PRO A 79 -12.65 6.67 -14.01
C PRO A 79 -13.71 6.94 -12.93
N ILE A 80 -13.55 6.32 -11.76
CA ILE A 80 -14.43 6.50 -10.62
C ILE A 80 -14.30 7.95 -10.13
N HIS A 81 -15.39 8.67 -9.95
CA HIS A 81 -15.36 10.11 -9.63
C HIS A 81 -15.28 10.41 -8.12
N LEU A 82 -15.33 9.39 -7.25
CA LEU A 82 -15.26 9.58 -5.79
C LEU A 82 -13.89 10.11 -5.35
N PRO A 83 -13.82 11.14 -4.50
CA PRO A 83 -12.61 11.94 -4.29
C PRO A 83 -11.46 11.17 -3.64
N ARG A 84 -11.73 10.29 -2.68
CA ARG A 84 -10.64 9.55 -2.01
C ARG A 84 -10.40 8.21 -2.67
N ARG A 85 -9.13 7.89 -2.90
CA ARG A 85 -8.64 6.60 -3.41
C ARG A 85 -7.64 6.02 -2.41
N MET A 86 -7.88 4.80 -1.95
CA MET A 86 -7.10 4.16 -0.88
C MET A 86 -6.69 2.75 -1.26
N PHE A 87 -5.43 2.38 -1.01
CA PHE A 87 -4.99 0.98 -1.10
C PHE A 87 -5.34 0.26 0.22
N ALA A 88 -6.43 -0.50 0.21
CA ALA A 88 -7.07 -0.97 1.44
C ALA A 88 -6.64 -2.38 1.86
N ALA A 89 -6.30 -3.25 0.92
CA ALA A 89 -5.90 -4.62 1.22
C ALA A 89 -5.10 -5.22 0.07
N SER A 90 -4.26 -6.19 0.37
CA SER A 90 -3.57 -6.99 -0.65
C SER A 90 -3.42 -8.43 -0.22
N ASP A 91 -3.62 -9.37 -1.15
CA ASP A 91 -3.35 -10.80 -0.98
C ASP A 91 -2.18 -11.18 -1.90
N MET A 92 -1.06 -11.63 -1.32
CA MET A 92 0.16 -11.91 -2.05
C MET A 92 0.60 -13.36 -1.88
N THR A 93 1.16 -13.93 -2.94
CA THR A 93 1.91 -15.18 -2.92
C THR A 93 3.27 -15.00 -3.60
N PHE A 94 4.30 -15.63 -3.05
CA PHE A 94 5.69 -15.46 -3.45
C PHE A 94 6.29 -16.79 -3.94
N GLY A 95 6.92 -16.73 -5.11
CA GLY A 95 7.76 -17.79 -5.66
C GLY A 95 9.22 -17.59 -5.30
N ALA A 96 10.12 -17.88 -6.24
CA ALA A 96 11.53 -17.57 -6.08
C ALA A 96 11.75 -16.04 -6.00
N PRO A 97 12.82 -15.56 -5.33
CA PRO A 97 13.19 -14.14 -5.36
C PRO A 97 13.42 -13.65 -6.80
N LEU A 98 13.09 -12.38 -7.06
CA LEU A 98 13.42 -11.70 -8.31
C LEU A 98 14.95 -11.55 -8.49
N LEU A 99 15.43 -11.66 -9.71
CA LEU A 99 16.84 -11.45 -10.07
C LEU A 99 17.05 -9.98 -10.44
N LEU A 100 18.02 -9.35 -9.78
CA LEU A 100 18.49 -8.01 -10.13
C LEU A 100 19.27 -8.04 -11.44
N ASP A 101 19.25 -6.91 -12.15
CA ASP A 101 19.84 -6.73 -13.49
C ASP A 101 19.26 -7.67 -14.56
N TRP A 102 18.07 -8.20 -14.30
CA TRP A 102 17.31 -9.01 -15.25
C TRP A 102 15.96 -8.36 -15.52
N GLU A 103 15.46 -8.51 -16.73
CA GLU A 103 14.11 -8.06 -17.05
C GLU A 103 13.07 -8.90 -16.31
N ALA A 104 12.02 -8.24 -15.86
CA ALA A 104 10.80 -8.87 -15.39
C ALA A 104 9.60 -8.15 -16.01
N THR A 105 8.49 -8.86 -16.14
CA THR A 105 7.24 -8.33 -16.69
C THR A 105 6.15 -8.41 -15.64
N ARG A 106 5.53 -7.28 -15.32
CA ARG A 106 4.29 -7.22 -14.53
C ARG A 106 3.11 -7.12 -15.49
N GLU A 107 2.22 -8.11 -15.44
CA GLU A 107 0.89 -8.05 -16.04
C GLU A 107 -0.13 -7.67 -14.96
N SER A 108 -0.90 -6.62 -15.19
CA SER A 108 -1.98 -6.18 -14.30
C SER A 108 -3.33 -6.44 -14.96
N THR A 109 -4.31 -6.95 -14.22
CA THR A 109 -5.69 -7.16 -14.70
C THR A 109 -6.69 -6.61 -13.69
N VAL A 110 -7.67 -5.83 -14.14
CA VAL A 110 -8.82 -5.46 -13.30
C VAL A 110 -9.74 -6.67 -13.18
N LEU A 111 -9.79 -7.30 -12.01
CA LEU A 111 -10.57 -8.52 -11.78
C LEU A 111 -12.03 -8.24 -11.42
N ASP A 112 -12.29 -7.17 -10.68
CA ASP A 112 -13.64 -6.90 -10.17
C ASP A 112 -13.85 -5.41 -9.86
N VAL A 113 -15.10 -4.98 -9.97
CA VAL A 113 -15.58 -3.65 -9.57
C VAL A 113 -16.90 -3.80 -8.82
N VAL A 114 -16.86 -3.56 -7.51
CA VAL A 114 -17.97 -3.78 -6.59
C VAL A 114 -18.40 -2.48 -5.94
N HIS A 115 -19.67 -2.13 -6.09
CA HIS A 115 -20.30 -1.10 -5.28
C HIS A 115 -20.84 -1.69 -3.99
N LYS A 116 -20.48 -1.08 -2.86
CA LYS A 116 -21.06 -1.35 -1.54
C LYS A 116 -21.62 -0.04 -1.00
N SER A 117 -22.86 -0.09 -0.52
CA SER A 117 -23.47 1.02 0.20
C SER A 117 -23.68 0.64 1.66
N GLY A 118 -23.42 1.57 2.57
CA GLY A 118 -23.52 1.33 4.02
C GLY A 118 -23.59 2.63 4.83
N ARG A 119 -23.52 2.50 6.17
CA ARG A 119 -23.67 3.63 7.10
C ARG A 119 -22.62 4.73 6.92
N SER A 120 -21.48 4.40 6.32
CA SER A 120 -20.36 5.32 6.08
C SER A 120 -20.36 5.95 4.68
N GLY A 121 -21.44 5.76 3.92
CA GLY A 121 -21.57 6.21 2.53
C GLY A 121 -21.24 5.11 1.52
N ASP A 122 -21.21 5.51 0.25
CA ASP A 122 -20.90 4.61 -0.85
C ASP A 122 -19.40 4.34 -0.97
N LEU A 123 -19.08 3.08 -1.29
CA LEU A 123 -17.74 2.57 -1.53
C LEU A 123 -17.71 1.84 -2.87
N ILE A 124 -16.73 2.16 -3.72
CA ILE A 124 -16.39 1.34 -4.88
C ILE A 124 -15.08 0.63 -4.60
N LEU A 125 -15.09 -0.69 -4.67
CA LEU A 125 -13.92 -1.54 -4.52
C LEU A 125 -13.51 -2.01 -5.91
N VAL A 126 -12.27 -1.72 -6.29
CA VAL A 126 -11.65 -2.23 -7.51
C VAL A 126 -10.58 -3.23 -7.11
N THR A 127 -10.71 -4.46 -7.58
CA THR A 127 -9.70 -5.49 -7.37
C THR A 127 -8.81 -5.59 -8.60
N VAL A 128 -7.50 -5.45 -8.41
CA VAL A 128 -6.49 -5.57 -9.46
C VAL A 128 -5.55 -6.71 -9.12
N GLU A 129 -5.37 -7.66 -10.03
CA GLU A 129 -4.31 -8.67 -9.91
C GLU A 129 -3.07 -8.20 -10.66
N HIS A 130 -1.91 -8.31 -10.01
CA HIS A 130 -0.60 -8.18 -10.60
C HIS A 130 0.10 -9.54 -10.60
N ARG A 131 0.65 -9.93 -11.73
CA ARG A 131 1.49 -11.12 -11.88
C ARG A 131 2.85 -10.68 -12.38
N ILE A 132 3.91 -10.98 -11.63
CA ILE A 132 5.28 -10.64 -11.98
C ILE A 132 5.98 -11.90 -12.47
N MET A 133 6.32 -11.89 -13.76
CA MET A 133 6.98 -12.97 -14.47
C MET A 133 8.44 -12.61 -14.71
N GLN A 134 9.36 -13.55 -14.50
CA GLN A 134 10.77 -13.40 -14.84
C GLN A 134 11.34 -14.78 -15.17
N ALA A 135 12.23 -14.87 -16.16
CA ALA A 135 12.86 -16.13 -16.58
C ALA A 135 11.87 -17.30 -16.79
N ASN A 136 10.69 -17.01 -17.36
CA ASN A 136 9.57 -17.96 -17.59
C ASN A 136 8.93 -18.55 -16.32
N ALA A 137 9.10 -17.93 -15.15
CA ALA A 137 8.44 -18.30 -13.90
C ALA A 137 7.64 -17.13 -13.33
N GLU A 138 6.59 -17.44 -12.57
CA GLU A 138 5.86 -16.45 -11.77
C GLU A 138 6.57 -16.30 -10.42
N HIS A 139 7.01 -15.08 -10.11
CA HIS A 139 7.73 -14.76 -8.87
C HIS A 139 6.82 -14.13 -7.82
N VAL A 140 5.85 -13.33 -8.26
CA VAL A 140 4.87 -12.70 -7.38
C VAL A 140 3.51 -12.73 -8.05
N ARG A 141 2.48 -13.08 -7.27
CA ARG A 141 1.09 -12.81 -7.60
C ARG A 141 0.49 -12.01 -6.46
N GLU A 142 -0.10 -10.86 -6.79
CA GLU A 142 -0.65 -9.93 -5.82
C GLU A 142 -2.05 -9.49 -6.26
N LYS A 143 -3.04 -9.56 -5.37
CA LYS A 143 -4.38 -9.01 -5.60
C LYS A 143 -4.59 -7.80 -4.70
N GLN A 144 -4.55 -6.60 -5.29
CA GLN A 144 -4.79 -5.35 -4.59
C GLN A 144 -6.27 -5.00 -4.60
N THR A 145 -6.77 -4.52 -3.46
CA THR A 145 -8.10 -3.90 -3.34
C THR A 145 -7.94 -2.40 -3.15
N ILE A 146 -8.35 -1.65 -4.17
CA ILE A 146 -8.38 -0.19 -4.17
C ILE A 146 -9.81 0.24 -3.82
N VAL A 147 -9.95 1.08 -2.79
CA VAL A 147 -11.23 1.60 -2.33
C VAL A 147 -11.36 3.06 -2.76
N TYR A 148 -12.47 3.37 -3.38
CA TYR A 148 -12.90 4.72 -3.69
C TYR A 148 -14.08 5.08 -2.80
N ARG A 149 -14.04 6.25 -2.18
CA ARG A 149 -15.07 6.71 -1.24
C ARG A 149 -15.25 8.21 -1.25
N ASP A 150 -16.39 8.67 -0.75
CA ASP A 150 -16.59 10.08 -0.45
C ASP A 150 -15.60 10.56 0.62
N GLY A 151 -15.29 11.86 0.60
CA GLY A 151 -14.45 12.53 1.59
C GLY A 151 -15.08 12.44 2.98
N GLY A 152 -16.41 12.48 3.08
CA GLY A 152 -17.09 12.42 4.37
C GLY A 152 -16.61 13.52 5.34
N SER A 153 -16.79 13.29 6.64
CA SER A 153 -16.34 14.23 7.67
C SER A 153 -14.83 14.17 7.91
N ALA A 154 -14.28 15.23 8.48
CA ALA A 154 -12.92 15.25 9.00
C ALA A 154 -12.68 14.07 9.98
N THR A 155 -11.48 13.52 9.94
CA THR A 155 -11.03 12.47 10.86
C THR A 155 -10.63 13.12 12.17
N ALA A 156 -11.18 12.63 13.28
CA ALA A 156 -10.82 13.13 14.61
C ALA A 156 -9.33 12.87 14.91
N ALA A 157 -8.69 13.81 15.61
CA ALA A 157 -7.34 13.61 16.12
C ALA A 157 -7.31 12.43 17.10
N ILE A 158 -6.26 11.63 17.00
CA ILE A 158 -6.05 10.45 17.85
C ILE A 158 -5.14 10.87 18.99
N LEU A 159 -5.63 10.70 20.21
CA LEU A 159 -4.86 10.98 21.42
C LEU A 159 -4.14 9.70 21.85
N PRO A 160 -2.81 9.75 22.07
CA PRO A 160 -2.07 8.59 22.57
C PRO A 160 -2.65 8.11 23.90
N THR A 161 -2.80 6.80 24.01
CA THR A 161 -3.06 6.08 25.26
C THR A 161 -1.86 5.17 25.52
N ALA A 162 -1.61 4.79 26.78
CA ALA A 162 -0.56 3.82 27.07
C ALA A 162 -0.85 2.50 26.35
N VAL A 163 0.04 2.09 25.45
CA VAL A 163 0.02 0.78 24.80
C VAL A 163 1.06 -0.10 25.48
N ASP A 164 0.61 -1.18 26.12
CA ASP A 164 1.52 -2.16 26.71
C ASP A 164 2.29 -2.86 25.59
N THR A 165 3.62 -2.74 25.64
CA THR A 165 4.55 -3.37 24.69
C THR A 165 5.08 -4.68 25.26
N GLN A 166 5.29 -5.64 24.36
CA GLN A 166 5.89 -6.94 24.66
C GLN A 166 7.35 -6.98 24.18
N PRO A 167 8.20 -7.87 24.71
CA PRO A 167 9.63 -7.92 24.34
C PRO A 167 9.90 -8.10 22.84
N ASP A 168 9.04 -8.81 22.13
CA ASP A 168 9.19 -9.04 20.69
C ASP A 168 8.57 -7.94 19.82
N ASP A 169 7.86 -6.99 20.41
CA ASP A 169 7.27 -5.85 19.70
C ASP A 169 8.36 -4.95 19.10
N ILE A 170 8.04 -4.36 17.95
CA ILE A 170 8.82 -3.27 17.37
C ILE A 170 8.01 -1.99 17.49
N VAL A 171 8.53 -1.02 18.25
CA VAL A 171 7.97 0.34 18.27
C VAL A 171 8.57 1.12 17.11
N TRP A 172 7.70 1.60 16.22
CA TRP A 172 8.06 2.39 15.06
C TRP A 172 7.67 3.85 15.29
N HIS A 173 8.63 4.75 15.06
CA HIS A 173 8.50 6.20 15.22
C HIS A 173 8.59 6.91 13.85
N PRO A 174 7.54 6.85 13.02
CA PRO A 174 7.53 7.45 11.69
C PRO A 174 7.66 8.97 11.74
N CYS A 175 8.61 9.51 10.99
CA CYS A 175 8.83 10.96 10.86
C CYS A 175 8.65 11.46 9.40
N PRO A 176 8.57 12.78 9.18
CA PRO A 176 8.34 13.32 7.83
C PRO A 176 9.42 12.92 6.81
N VAL A 177 10.66 12.72 7.26
CA VAL A 177 11.76 12.24 6.39
C VAL A 177 11.50 10.82 5.90
N ASP A 178 10.97 9.95 6.75
CA ASP A 178 10.64 8.57 6.36
C ASP A 178 9.51 8.56 5.32
N LEU A 179 8.47 9.38 5.54
CA LEU A 179 7.34 9.49 4.62
C LEU A 179 7.79 10.05 3.26
N PHE A 180 8.61 11.10 3.27
CA PHE A 180 9.19 11.65 2.03
C PHE A 180 10.01 10.61 1.28
N ARG A 181 10.90 9.89 1.98
CA ARG A 181 11.75 8.87 1.36
C ARG A 181 10.91 7.74 0.79
N PHE A 182 9.90 7.27 1.51
CA PHE A 182 9.00 6.22 1.03
C PHE A 182 8.20 6.67 -0.21
N SER A 183 7.66 7.89 -0.19
CA SER A 183 7.01 8.50 -1.37
C SER A 183 7.96 8.58 -2.56
N ALA A 184 9.21 8.99 -2.36
CA ALA A 184 10.18 9.14 -3.44
C ALA A 184 10.55 7.78 -4.09
N VAL A 185 10.81 6.75 -3.28
CA VAL A 185 11.22 5.43 -3.79
C VAL A 185 10.07 4.60 -4.36
N THR A 186 8.83 4.94 -4.03
CA THR A 186 7.63 4.30 -4.60
C THR A 186 6.94 5.17 -5.65
N PHE A 187 7.54 6.32 -5.99
CA PHE A 187 6.97 7.34 -6.87
C PHE A 187 5.51 7.68 -6.54
N ASN A 188 5.20 7.69 -5.23
CA ASN A 188 3.87 7.97 -4.71
C ASN A 188 3.78 9.44 -4.27
N SER A 189 3.18 10.25 -5.13
CA SER A 189 3.00 11.69 -4.95
C SER A 189 1.67 12.08 -4.31
N HIS A 190 0.92 11.17 -3.67
CA HIS A 190 -0.30 11.55 -2.96
C HIS A 190 0.03 12.53 -1.81
N ARG A 191 -0.56 13.72 -1.88
CA ARG A 191 -0.20 14.87 -1.03
C ARG A 191 -0.43 14.65 0.46
N ILE A 192 -1.33 13.75 0.86
CA ILE A 192 -1.59 13.46 2.28
C ILE A 192 -0.35 12.94 3.04
N HIS A 193 0.68 12.50 2.33
CA HIS A 193 1.90 11.95 2.90
C HIS A 193 2.99 13.00 3.17
N TYR A 194 2.91 14.20 2.57
CA TYR A 194 3.99 15.20 2.67
C TYR A 194 3.52 16.67 2.72
N ASP A 195 2.29 16.96 2.30
CA ASP A 195 1.71 18.30 2.29
C ASP A 195 0.71 18.42 3.44
N LEU A 196 1.17 18.94 4.58
CA LEU A 196 0.38 19.02 5.80
C LEU A 196 -0.87 19.92 5.65
N PRO A 197 -0.78 21.14 5.06
CA PRO A 197 -1.97 21.93 4.76
C PRO A 197 -3.00 21.18 3.91
N TYR A 198 -2.57 20.47 2.86
CA TYR A 198 -3.49 19.67 2.04
C TYR A 198 -4.14 18.55 2.84
N ALA A 199 -3.34 17.75 3.56
CA ALA A 199 -3.83 16.64 4.37
C ALA A 199 -4.90 17.10 5.36
N MET A 200 -4.68 18.25 6.02
CA MET A 200 -5.57 18.77 7.05
C MET A 200 -6.80 19.50 6.50
N VAL A 201 -6.62 20.34 5.48
CA VAL A 201 -7.67 21.24 4.99
C VAL A 201 -8.51 20.59 3.90
N GLU A 202 -7.88 19.94 2.93
CA GLU A 202 -8.57 19.37 1.76
C GLU A 202 -9.09 17.97 2.05
N GLU A 203 -8.27 17.13 2.71
CA GLU A 203 -8.66 15.75 3.04
C GLU A 203 -9.06 15.53 4.50
N GLY A 204 -9.02 16.57 5.35
CA GLY A 204 -9.60 16.52 6.69
C GLY A 204 -8.92 15.55 7.66
N TYR A 205 -7.64 15.22 7.45
CA TYR A 205 -6.84 14.41 8.36
C TYR A 205 -6.21 15.25 9.47
N PRO A 206 -6.01 14.73 10.69
CA PRO A 206 -5.38 15.48 11.78
C PRO A 206 -3.87 15.70 11.60
N GLY A 207 -3.25 15.09 10.59
CA GLY A 207 -1.83 15.20 10.29
C GLY A 207 -1.47 14.45 9.00
N LEU A 208 -0.17 14.35 8.70
CA LEU A 208 0.31 13.55 7.56
C LEU A 208 -0.04 12.09 7.77
N VAL A 209 -0.64 11.47 6.76
CA VAL A 209 -1.03 10.06 6.79
C VAL A 209 0.19 9.21 6.43
N ILE A 210 0.45 8.17 7.19
CA ILE A 210 1.49 7.19 6.86
C ILE A 210 0.96 6.24 5.78
N HIS A 211 1.79 5.92 4.79
CA HIS A 211 1.40 5.04 3.69
C HIS A 211 1.00 3.65 4.21
N GLY A 212 -0.14 3.15 3.73
CA GLY A 212 -0.55 1.75 3.93
C GLY A 212 0.55 0.76 3.51
N PRO A 213 1.12 0.89 2.30
CA PRO A 213 2.26 0.08 1.86
C PRO A 213 3.46 0.13 2.80
N PHE A 214 3.80 1.29 3.35
CA PHE A 214 4.90 1.37 4.31
C PHE A 214 4.58 0.59 5.59
N THR A 215 3.34 0.69 6.09
CA THR A 215 2.91 -0.14 7.23
C THR A 215 2.98 -1.63 6.90
N ALA A 216 2.59 -2.04 5.69
CA ALA A 216 2.65 -3.43 5.23
C ALA A 216 4.10 -3.95 5.12
N THR A 217 5.07 -3.14 4.66
CA THR A 217 6.49 -3.56 4.65
C THR A 217 7.01 -3.80 6.06
N ARG A 218 6.59 -2.98 7.05
CA ARG A 218 6.94 -3.19 8.46
C ARG A 218 6.36 -4.49 9.02
N LEU A 219 5.12 -4.84 8.67
CA LEU A 219 4.50 -6.12 9.06
C LEU A 219 5.22 -7.31 8.42
N PHE A 220 5.52 -7.23 7.12
CA PHE A 220 6.24 -8.31 6.43
C PHE A 220 7.67 -8.48 6.95
N ALA A 221 8.37 -7.38 7.27
CA ALA A 221 9.69 -7.40 7.89
C ALA A 221 9.66 -8.10 9.26
N HIS A 222 8.63 -7.83 10.06
CA HIS A 222 8.43 -8.51 11.34
C HIS A 222 8.19 -10.02 11.14
N ALA A 223 7.34 -10.40 10.18
CA ALA A 223 7.05 -11.80 9.84
C ALA A 223 8.30 -12.60 9.38
N ARG A 224 9.27 -11.93 8.76
CA ARG A 224 10.53 -12.53 8.29
C ARG A 224 11.60 -12.71 9.37
N ARG A 225 11.40 -12.19 10.58
CA ARG A 225 12.38 -12.30 11.66
C ARG A 225 12.73 -13.76 11.94
N GLY A 226 13.98 -13.97 12.39
CA GLY A 226 14.50 -15.31 12.65
C GLY A 226 14.72 -16.16 11.40
N GLY A 227 14.78 -15.54 10.21
CA GLY A 227 15.04 -16.26 8.95
C GLY A 227 13.81 -16.94 8.35
N ARG A 228 12.61 -16.61 8.83
CA ARG A 228 11.35 -17.11 8.25
C ARG A 228 11.16 -16.54 6.84
N SER A 229 10.58 -17.35 5.95
CA SER A 229 10.35 -16.97 4.55
C SER A 229 8.86 -17.14 4.21
N PRO A 230 8.04 -16.07 4.32
CA PRO A 230 6.63 -16.13 3.95
C PRO A 230 6.43 -16.52 2.48
N ARG A 231 5.58 -17.52 2.23
CA ARG A 231 5.07 -17.89 0.90
C ARG A 231 3.78 -17.16 0.54
N ALA A 232 3.03 -16.71 1.54
CA ALA A 232 1.86 -15.87 1.36
C ALA A 232 1.77 -14.81 2.45
N PHE A 233 1.25 -13.64 2.07
CA PHE A 233 1.03 -12.51 2.95
C PHE A 233 -0.22 -11.78 2.52
N ALA A 234 -1.19 -11.67 3.41
CA ALA A 234 -2.43 -10.95 3.16
C ALA A 234 -2.57 -9.87 4.22
N PHE A 235 -2.79 -8.60 3.82
CA PHE A 235 -3.03 -7.52 4.77
C PHE A 235 -4.32 -6.78 4.48
N ARG A 236 -4.88 -6.17 5.54
CA ARG A 236 -6.02 -5.25 5.45
C ARG A 236 -5.76 -4.03 6.32
N ALA A 237 -5.82 -2.84 5.71
CA ALA A 237 -5.87 -1.57 6.41
C ALA A 237 -7.22 -1.43 7.14
N VAL A 238 -7.15 -1.09 8.41
CA VAL A 238 -8.30 -0.96 9.32
C VAL A 238 -8.53 0.50 9.68
N ALA A 239 -7.47 1.23 10.01
CA ALA A 239 -7.53 2.64 10.37
C ALA A 239 -6.24 3.38 9.95
N PRO A 240 -6.32 4.68 9.59
CA PRO A 240 -5.14 5.46 9.28
C PRO A 240 -4.27 5.65 10.53
N VAL A 241 -2.98 5.78 10.27
CA VAL A 241 -1.91 6.13 11.23
C VAL A 241 -1.27 7.43 10.75
N PHE A 242 -0.86 8.29 11.69
CA PHE A 242 -0.34 9.62 11.36
C PHE A 242 1.12 9.79 11.79
N CYS A 243 1.86 10.58 11.02
CA CYS A 243 3.24 10.92 11.30
C CYS A 243 3.40 11.53 12.71
N GLY A 244 4.45 11.15 13.43
CA GLY A 244 4.68 11.58 14.82
C GLY A 244 3.87 10.79 15.86
N GLN A 245 3.10 9.79 15.45
CA GLN A 245 2.47 8.84 16.35
C GLN A 245 3.21 7.51 16.31
N ASP A 246 3.44 6.94 17.49
CA ASP A 246 4.04 5.62 17.61
C ASP A 246 3.12 4.54 17.05
N VAL A 247 3.71 3.60 16.33
CA VAL A 247 3.04 2.41 15.81
C VAL A 247 3.75 1.19 16.35
N VAL A 248 3.02 0.32 17.06
CA VAL A 248 3.58 -0.93 17.55
C VAL A 248 3.33 -2.04 16.53
N VAL A 249 4.40 -2.67 16.05
CA VAL A 249 4.35 -3.82 15.14
C VAL A 249 4.61 -5.08 15.94
N ARG A 250 3.67 -6.02 15.90
CA ARG A 250 3.72 -7.27 16.68
C ARG A 250 3.08 -8.45 15.96
N GLU A 251 3.41 -9.66 16.40
CA GLU A 251 2.69 -10.90 16.06
C GLU A 251 1.84 -11.31 17.27
N ASP A 252 0.55 -11.55 17.07
CA ASP A 252 -0.32 -12.02 18.15
C ASP A 252 -0.17 -13.53 18.39
N THR A 253 -0.83 -14.03 19.43
CA THR A 253 -0.75 -15.46 19.82
C THR A 253 -1.31 -16.42 18.77
N THR A 254 -2.02 -15.93 17.76
CA THR A 254 -2.54 -16.72 16.63
C THR A 254 -1.61 -16.70 15.42
N GLY A 255 -0.48 -15.99 15.49
CA GLY A 255 0.47 -15.84 14.40
C GLY A 255 0.12 -14.73 13.40
N ARG A 256 -0.86 -13.88 13.73
CA ARG A 256 -1.27 -12.74 12.90
C ARG A 256 -0.44 -11.51 13.24
N CYS A 257 0.13 -10.86 12.22
CA CYS A 257 0.87 -9.61 12.40
C CYS A 257 -0.09 -8.42 12.49
N ARG A 258 0.21 -7.46 13.36
CA ARG A 258 -0.62 -6.28 13.63
C ARG A 258 0.23 -5.03 13.75
N ALA A 259 -0.22 -3.96 13.12
CA ALA A 259 0.25 -2.61 13.37
C ALA A 259 -0.78 -1.94 14.26
N VAL A 260 -0.39 -1.62 15.49
CA VAL A 260 -1.25 -1.07 16.53
C VAL A 260 -0.94 0.42 16.68
N ARG A 261 -1.99 1.24 16.64
CA ARG A 261 -1.93 2.69 16.81
C ARG A 261 -1.55 3.08 18.22
N CYS A 262 -1.18 4.35 18.39
CA CYS A 262 -0.91 4.95 19.69
C CYS A 262 -2.12 4.95 20.65
N ASP A 263 -3.33 4.63 20.22
CA ASP A 263 -4.52 4.46 21.08
C ASP A 263 -4.93 2.99 21.28
N GLY A 264 -4.09 2.03 20.87
CA GLY A 264 -4.34 0.60 21.02
C GLY A 264 -5.25 -0.01 19.94
N ALA A 265 -5.80 0.79 19.03
CA ALA A 265 -6.59 0.28 17.90
C ALA A 265 -5.69 -0.32 16.80
N ASP A 266 -6.19 -1.30 16.06
CA ASP A 266 -5.48 -1.81 14.89
C ASP A 266 -5.49 -0.77 13.75
N ALA A 267 -4.30 -0.42 13.27
CA ALA A 267 -4.11 0.27 12.01
C ALA A 267 -4.20 -0.69 10.82
N MET A 268 -3.56 -1.85 10.96
CA MET A 268 -3.46 -2.86 9.91
C MET A 268 -3.29 -4.23 10.55
N VAL A 269 -3.90 -5.23 9.94
CA VAL A 269 -3.74 -6.65 10.30
C VAL A 269 -3.23 -7.41 9.09
N ALA A 270 -2.39 -8.42 9.32
CA ALA A 270 -1.87 -9.27 8.26
C ALA A 270 -1.78 -10.74 8.67
N ASP A 271 -2.27 -11.62 7.80
CA ASP A 271 -2.15 -13.07 7.89
C ASP A 271 -0.93 -13.53 7.06
N VAL A 272 -0.16 -14.47 7.60
CA VAL A 272 1.09 -14.95 6.98
C VAL A 272 1.10 -16.46 6.89
N SER A 273 1.58 -17.01 5.78
CA SER A 273 1.85 -18.44 5.60
C SER A 273 3.26 -18.66 5.07
N TYR A 274 3.91 -19.74 5.50
CA TYR A 274 5.33 -20.06 5.25
C TYR A 274 5.51 -21.31 4.40
#